data_AF-A0A519JPN0-F1
#
_entry.id   AF-A0A519JPN0-F1
#
_cell.length_a   1.000
_cell.length_b   1.000
_cell.length_c   1.000
_cell.angle_alpha   90.00
_cell.angle_beta   90.00
_cell.angle_gamma   90.00
#
_symmetry.space_group_name_H-M   'P 1'
#
loop_
_entity.id
_entity.type
_entity.pdbx_description
1 polymer ?
#
loop_
_entity_poly.entity_id
_entity_poly.type
_entity_poly.pdbx_seq_one_letter_code
_entity_poly.pdbx_strand_id
1 'polypeptide(L)'
;MARPAPKKIVATPERPVLQWIAAGLGGLVTVAVVAVIAWEAFQPDAPPLLHARVIDVAATSAGFVAEVEVANDGLNTAAAVDISG
;
A
#
# COMPACT_ATOMS: atom_id res chain seq x y z
N MET A 1 49.81 30.74 21.75
CA MET A 1 48.61 30.36 20.98
C MET A 1 47.39 30.77 21.80
N ALA A 2 46.59 31.73 21.34
CA ALA A 2 45.39 32.19 22.04
C ALA A 2 44.15 31.44 21.51
N ARG A 3 43.29 30.95 22.41
CA ARG A 3 42.06 30.22 22.09
C ARG A 3 41.00 31.21 21.57
N PRO A 4 40.33 30.94 20.43
CA PRO A 4 39.28 31.83 19.93
C PRO A 4 38.06 31.80 20.86
N ALA A 5 37.49 32.97 21.10
CA ALA A 5 36.29 33.15 21.92
C ALA A 5 35.05 32.50 21.28
N PRO A 6 34.08 32.01 22.08
CA PRO A 6 32.91 31.34 21.56
C PRO A 6 32.03 32.31 20.76
N LYS A 7 31.75 31.95 19.51
CA LYS A 7 30.85 32.70 18.63
C LYS A 7 29.43 32.59 19.18
N LYS A 8 28.85 33.72 19.59
CA LYS A 8 27.45 33.82 20.03
C LYS A 8 26.55 33.40 18.85
N ILE A 9 25.81 32.31 19.02
CA ILE A 9 24.79 31.88 18.06
C ILE A 9 23.62 32.84 18.24
N VAL A 10 23.41 33.70 17.25
CA VAL A 10 22.25 34.60 17.21
C VAL A 10 21.04 33.76 16.83
N ALA A 11 20.05 33.68 17.72
CA ALA A 11 18.82 32.94 17.46
C ALA A 11 18.06 33.60 16.29
N THR A 12 17.70 32.79 15.29
CA THR A 12 16.88 33.22 14.16
C THR A 12 15.49 33.65 14.67
N PRO A 13 14.90 34.74 14.16
CA PRO A 13 13.56 35.17 14.59
C PRO A 13 12.54 34.07 14.33
N GLU A 14 11.81 33.69 15.38
CA GLU A 14 10.72 32.72 15.29
C GLU A 14 9.64 33.24 14.34
N ARG A 15 9.21 32.40 13.40
CA ARG A 15 8.10 32.68 12.48
C ARG A 15 6.89 31.84 12.89
N PRO A 16 6.20 32.18 14.01
CA PRO A 16 5.20 31.32 14.61
C PRO A 16 4.05 30.99 13.67
N VAL A 17 3.60 31.95 12.84
CA VAL A 17 2.50 31.74 11.88
C VAL A 17 2.85 30.66 10.85
N LEU A 18 4.06 30.71 10.29
CA LEU A 18 4.52 29.71 9.30
C LEU A 18 4.66 28.33 9.94
N GLN A 19 5.12 28.26 11.20
CA GLN A 19 5.19 27.01 11.96
C GLN A 19 3.80 26.41 12.17
N TRP A 20 2.80 27.22 12.54
CA TRP A 20 1.42 26.77 12.70
C TRP A 20 0.78 26.32 11.39
N ILE A 21 1.05 27.01 10.28
CA ILE A 21 0.55 26.58 8.95
C ILE A 21 1.18 25.24 8.57
N ALA A 22 2.50 25.09 8.73
CA ALA A 22 3.19 23.85 8.42
C ALA A 22 2.71 22.68 9.31
N ALA A 23 2.54 22.94 10.61
CA ALA A 23 2.00 21.96 11.54
C ALA A 23 0.55 21.57 11.21
N GLY A 24 -0.29 22.55 10.87
CA GLY A 24 -1.68 22.33 10.47
C GLY A 24 -1.78 21.51 9.18
N LEU A 25 -0.94 21.81 8.19
CA LEU A 25 -0.91 21.06 6.93
C LEU A 25 -0.45 19.62 7.15
N GLY A 26 0.63 19.43 7.91
CA GLY A 26 1.11 18.10 8.27
C GLY A 26 0.06 17.30 9.04
N GLY A 27 -0.55 17.91 10.05
CA GLY A 27 -1.61 17.31 10.84
C GLY A 27 -2.83 16.92 9.99
N LEU A 28 -3.25 17.78 9.07
CA LEU A 28 -4.36 17.50 8.16
C LEU A 28 -4.06 16.28 7.27
N VAL A 29 -2.86 16.21 6.69
CA VAL A 29 -2.43 15.07 5.87
C VAL A 29 -2.38 13.79 6.71
N THR A 30 -1.83 13.85 7.91
CA THR A 30 -1.79 12.69 8.83
C THR A 30 -3.19 12.21 9.17
N VAL A 31 -4.10 13.11 9.53
CA VAL A 31 -5.50 12.75 9.83
C VAL A 31 -6.18 12.15 8.60
N ALA A 32 -5.96 12.70 7.41
CA ALA A 32 -6.53 12.16 6.17
C ALA A 32 -6.04 10.72 5.90
N VAL A 33 -4.75 10.46 6.06
CA VAL A 33 -4.18 9.11 5.90
C VAL A 33 -4.78 8.13 6.92
N VAL A 34 -4.85 8.52 8.19
CA VAL A 34 -5.45 7.68 9.24
C VAL A 34 -6.93 7.40 8.94
N ALA A 35 -7.67 8.39 8.46
CA ALA A 35 -9.08 8.23 8.11
C ALA A 35 -9.27 7.26 6.94
N VAL A 36 -8.42 7.33 5.90
CA VAL A 36 -8.46 6.38 4.77
C VAL A 36 -8.16 4.96 5.24
N ILE A 37 -7.11 4.77 6.05
CA ILE A 37 -6.77 3.44 6.58
C ILE A 37 -7.90 2.89 7.45
N ALA A 38 -8.47 3.72 8.32
CA ALA A 38 -9.60 3.31 9.15
C ALA A 38 -10.83 2.96 8.28
N TRP A 39 -11.10 3.75 7.25
CA TRP A 39 -12.19 3.49 6.31
C TRP A 39 -12.03 2.15 5.59
N GLU A 40 -10.84 1.87 5.04
CA GLU A 40 -10.52 0.58 4.41
C GLU A 40 -10.66 -0.59 5.40
N ALA A 41 -10.27 -0.40 6.67
CA ALA A 41 -10.40 -1.42 7.70
C ALA A 41 -11.87 -1.77 8.06
N PHE A 42 -12.82 -0.88 7.76
CA PHE A 42 -14.25 -1.15 7.94
C PHE A 42 -14.96 -1.60 6.66
N GLN A 43 -14.28 -1.60 5.50
CA GLN A 43 -14.88 -2.13 4.29
C GLN A 43 -15.01 -3.66 4.40
N PRO A 44 -16.10 -4.24 3.88
CA PRO A 44 -16.24 -5.69 3.82
C PRO A 44 -15.17 -6.30 2.92
N ASP A 45 -14.70 -7.50 3.26
CA ASP A 45 -13.75 -8.24 2.43
C ASP A 45 -14.32 -8.43 1.02
N ALA A 46 -13.71 -7.76 0.05
CA ALA A 46 -14.03 -7.92 -1.37
C ALA A 46 -13.16 -9.06 -1.93
N PRO A 47 -13.76 -10.20 -2.34
CA PRO A 47 -12.99 -11.30 -2.90
C PRO A 47 -12.27 -10.84 -4.18
N PRO A 48 -11.05 -11.33 -4.46
CA PRO A 48 -10.38 -11.07 -5.72
C PRO A 48 -11.27 -11.56 -6.88
N LEU A 49 -11.34 -10.77 -7.95
CA LEU A 49 -12.10 -11.09 -9.14
C LEU A 49 -11.29 -12.08 -9.99
N LEU A 50 -11.42 -13.36 -9.65
CA LEU A 50 -10.76 -14.45 -10.35
C LEU A 50 -11.63 -15.01 -11.48
N HIS A 51 -11.04 -15.11 -12.68
CA HIS A 51 -11.63 -15.76 -13.84
C HIS A 51 -10.77 -16.95 -14.25
N ALA A 52 -11.35 -18.16 -14.23
CA ALA A 52 -10.67 -19.40 -14.61
C ALA A 52 -11.24 -19.97 -15.91
N ARG A 53 -10.38 -20.44 -16.81
CA ARG A 53 -10.77 -21.15 -18.04
C ARG A 53 -9.80 -22.27 -18.37
N VAL A 54 -10.32 -23.36 -18.94
CA VAL A 54 -9.50 -24.43 -19.51
C VAL A 54 -9.07 -24.00 -20.91
N ILE A 55 -7.76 -24.02 -21.17
CA ILE A 55 -7.19 -23.60 -22.46
C ILE A 55 -6.71 -24.78 -23.31
N ASP A 56 -6.34 -25.91 -22.67
CA ASP A 56 -6.00 -27.14 -23.37
C ASP A 56 -6.35 -28.37 -22.52
N VAL A 57 -6.60 -29.50 -23.20
CA VAL A 57 -6.78 -30.80 -22.56
C VAL A 57 -6.03 -31.86 -23.36
N ALA A 58 -4.98 -32.42 -22.76
CA ALA A 58 -4.16 -33.47 -23.34
C ALA A 58 -4.46 -34.83 -22.71
N ALA A 59 -4.64 -35.85 -23.56
CA ALA A 59 -4.67 -37.24 -23.11
C ALA A 59 -3.24 -37.75 -22.91
N THR A 60 -3.00 -38.42 -21.78
CA THR A 60 -1.72 -39.01 -21.39
C THR A 60 -1.92 -40.49 -21.07
N SER A 61 -0.82 -41.23 -20.93
CA SER A 61 -0.89 -42.64 -20.52
C SER A 61 -1.45 -42.85 -19.11
N ALA A 62 -1.53 -41.80 -18.29
CA ALA A 62 -2.03 -41.84 -16.92
C ALA A 62 -3.44 -41.23 -16.76
N GLY A 63 -4.02 -40.67 -17.82
CA GLY A 63 -5.31 -39.97 -17.76
C GLY A 63 -5.31 -38.68 -18.58
N PHE A 64 -6.13 -37.70 -18.18
CA PHE A 64 -6.22 -36.40 -18.84
C PHE A 64 -5.50 -35.33 -18.02
N VAL A 65 -4.77 -34.45 -18.70
CA VAL A 65 -4.18 -33.24 -18.12
C VAL A 65 -4.88 -32.04 -18.74
N ALA A 66 -5.48 -31.20 -17.90
CA ALA A 66 -6.08 -29.94 -18.32
C ALA A 66 -5.17 -28.77 -17.96
N GLU A 67 -4.90 -27.91 -18.92
CA GLU A 67 -4.24 -26.63 -18.69
C GLU A 67 -5.29 -25.59 -18.33
N VAL A 68 -5.17 -25.00 -17.13
CA VAL A 68 -6.11 -24.02 -16.60
C VAL A 68 -5.41 -22.68 -16.46
N GLU A 69 -5.96 -21.68 -17.13
CA GLU A 69 -5.55 -20.29 -16.96
C GLU A 69 -6.45 -19.61 -15.93
N VAL A 70 -5.84 -18.95 -14.94
CA VAL A 70 -6.55 -18.16 -13.93
C VAL A 70 -6.05 -16.72 -13.98
N ALA A 71 -6.95 -15.80 -14.34
CA ALA A 71 -6.69 -14.37 -14.37
C ALA A 71 -7.31 -13.70 -13.14
N ASN A 72 -6.61 -12.71 -12.57
CA ASN A 72 -7.13 -11.84 -11.53
C ASN A 72 -7.35 -10.45 -12.11
N ASP A 73 -8.60 -10.15 -12.43
CA ASP A 73 -9.01 -8.86 -13.00
C ASP A 73 -9.35 -7.84 -11.89
N GLY A 74 -9.17 -8.23 -10.62
CA GLY A 74 -9.38 -7.38 -9.46
C GLY A 74 -8.18 -6.50 -9.12
N LEU A 75 -8.44 -5.42 -8.38
CA LEU A 75 -7.39 -4.53 -7.87
C LEU A 75 -6.58 -5.15 -6.71
N ASN A 76 -7.13 -6.20 -6.09
CA ASN A 76 -6.50 -6.92 -4.97
C ASN A 76 -5.68 -8.09 -5.49
N THR A 77 -4.47 -8.30 -4.97
CA THR A 77 -3.63 -9.44 -5.35
C THR A 77 -4.24 -10.75 -4.87
N ALA A 78 -4.37 -11.73 -5.77
CA ALA A 78 -4.75 -13.09 -5.40
C ALA A 78 -3.60 -13.75 -4.64
N ALA A 79 -3.77 -13.95 -3.33
CA ALA A 79 -2.72 -14.51 -2.48
C ALA A 79 -2.47 -16.01 -2.73
N ALA A 80 -3.48 -16.75 -3.20
CA ALA A 80 -3.39 -18.16 -3.58
C ALA A 80 -4.52 -18.54 -4.55
N VAL A 81 -4.29 -19.57 -5.36
CA VAL A 81 -5.29 -20.22 -6.22
C VAL A 81 -5.32 -21.70 -5.85
N ASP A 82 -6.49 -22.19 -5.45
CA ASP A 82 -6.73 -23.61 -5.17
C ASP A 82 -7.68 -24.18 -6.23
N ILE A 83 -7.30 -25.30 -6.85
CA ILE A 83 -8.05 -25.96 -7.93
C ILE A 83 -8.41 -27.36 -7.45
N SER A 84 -9.70 -27.61 -7.27
CA SER A 84 -10.25 -28.90 -6.86
C SER A 84 -11.12 -29.51 -7.95
N GLY A 85 -10.90 -30.80 -8.27
CA GLY A 85 -11.62 -31.57 -9.28
C GLY A 85 -11.47 -33.07 -9.10
#